data_AF-A0A2E8U8F8-F1
#
_entry.id   AF-A0A2E8U8F8-F1
#
_cell.length_a   1.000
_cell.length_b   1.000
_cell.length_c   1.000
_cell.angle_alpha   90.00
_cell.angle_beta   90.00
_cell.angle_gamma   90.00
#
_symmetry.space_group_name_H-M   'P 1'
#
loop_
_entity.id
_entity.type
_entity.pdbx_description
1 polymer ?
#
loop_
_entity_poly.entity_id
_entity_poly.type
_entity_poly.pdbx_seq_one_letter_code
_entity_poly.pdbx_strand_id
1 'polypeptide(L)'
;MSEAADEFKNIDFSEGRPWGVEGDCAVPSATQNEVDGKDAKTLIKNGVKAVAEAANMPCEQAAVDDFVDSGVMFGPAKAVNAGGVGVSGLEMSQNSARIAWSEDELRKLLENMMKDIHDSCVQYGESKSGPVNYLAGANVAGFVKVADAMLSYGHV
;
A
#
# COMPACT_ATOMS: atom_id res chain seq x y z
N MET A 1 -1.97 -21.80 -11.52
CA MET A 1 -0.49 -21.65 -11.45
C MET A 1 0.24 -22.95 -11.75
N SER A 2 -0.27 -24.13 -11.37
CA SER A 2 0.26 -25.42 -11.84
C SER A 2 0.30 -25.52 -13.37
N GLU A 3 -0.79 -25.10 -14.03
CA GLU A 3 -0.89 -25.05 -15.50
C GLU A 3 0.20 -24.17 -16.16
N ALA A 4 0.66 -23.11 -15.47
CA ALA A 4 1.74 -22.27 -15.97
C ALA A 4 3.12 -22.95 -15.86
N ALA A 5 3.35 -23.75 -14.81
CA ALA A 5 4.55 -24.57 -14.69
C ALA A 5 4.59 -25.70 -15.73
N ASP A 6 3.42 -26.19 -16.16
CA ASP A 6 3.32 -27.17 -17.26
C ASP A 6 3.65 -26.55 -18.62
N GLU A 7 3.34 -25.26 -18.83
CA GLU A 7 3.56 -24.54 -20.09
C GLU A 7 4.97 -23.92 -20.20
N PHE A 8 5.54 -23.42 -19.10
CA PHE A 8 6.81 -22.69 -19.09
C PHE A 8 7.89 -23.41 -18.29
N LYS A 9 8.99 -23.77 -18.95
CA LYS A 9 10.10 -24.58 -18.40
C LYS A 9 10.92 -23.91 -17.29
N ASN A 10 10.69 -22.63 -17.01
CA ASN A 10 11.42 -21.81 -16.05
C ASN A 10 10.54 -21.35 -14.88
N ILE A 11 9.39 -21.98 -14.69
CA ILE A 11 8.45 -21.71 -13.61
C ILE A 11 8.33 -22.98 -12.78
N ASP A 12 8.66 -22.88 -11.50
CA ASP A 12 8.40 -23.93 -10.53
C ASP A 12 7.12 -23.62 -9.75
N PHE A 13 6.24 -24.61 -9.58
CA PHE A 13 5.09 -24.51 -8.69
C PHE A 13 5.43 -25.10 -7.32
N SER A 14 5.16 -24.35 -6.27
CA SER A 14 5.25 -24.82 -4.88
C SER A 14 3.93 -24.54 -4.18
N GLU A 15 3.42 -25.51 -3.41
CA GLU A 15 2.23 -25.32 -2.60
C GLU A 15 2.52 -24.39 -1.41
N GLY A 16 1.50 -23.64 -0.98
CA GLY A 16 1.57 -22.75 0.18
C GLY A 16 1.66 -21.27 -0.19
N ARG A 17 2.15 -20.46 0.76
CA ARG A 17 2.31 -19.00 0.62
C ARG A 17 3.71 -18.65 0.13
N PRO A 18 3.88 -17.57 -0.66
CA PRO A 18 5.17 -17.22 -1.26
C PRO A 18 6.18 -16.58 -0.29
N TRP A 19 5.80 -16.34 0.97
CA TRP A 19 6.58 -15.54 1.94
C TRP A 19 7.90 -16.16 2.38
N GLY A 20 8.16 -17.41 2.00
CA GLY A 20 9.46 -18.07 2.18
C GLY A 20 10.52 -17.68 1.13
N VAL A 21 10.12 -17.04 0.02
CA VAL A 21 11.03 -16.62 -1.05
C VAL A 21 11.80 -15.37 -0.63
N GLU A 22 13.12 -15.37 -0.82
CA GLU A 22 13.96 -14.21 -0.53
C GLU A 22 13.68 -13.06 -1.51
N GLY A 23 13.62 -11.84 -0.99
CA GLY A 23 13.40 -10.65 -1.79
C GLY A 23 13.53 -9.37 -0.97
N ASP A 24 13.83 -8.26 -1.65
CA ASP A 24 13.97 -6.95 -1.01
C ASP A 24 12.62 -6.34 -0.61
N CYS A 25 11.55 -6.67 -1.35
CA CYS A 25 10.22 -6.10 -1.15
C CYS A 25 9.16 -7.21 -1.15
N ALA A 26 8.18 -7.10 -0.26
CA ALA A 26 6.97 -7.93 -0.30
C ALA A 26 5.74 -7.06 -0.58
N VAL A 27 4.87 -7.50 -1.49
CA VAL A 27 3.64 -6.79 -1.85
C VAL A 27 2.44 -7.73 -1.68
N PRO A 28 1.89 -7.84 -0.46
CA PRO A 28 0.68 -8.63 -0.22
C PRO A 28 -0.52 -8.06 -0.97
N SER A 29 -1.08 -8.84 -1.89
CA SER A 29 -2.04 -8.38 -2.90
C SER A 29 -3.16 -9.36 -3.23
N ALA A 30 -3.38 -10.44 -2.45
CA ALA A 30 -4.47 -11.38 -2.77
C ALA A 30 -5.69 -11.18 -1.87
N THR A 31 -5.58 -11.42 -0.56
CA THR A 31 -6.73 -11.36 0.37
C THR A 31 -6.38 -10.76 1.72
N GLN A 32 -7.41 -10.44 2.51
CA GLN A 32 -7.24 -10.04 3.91
C GLN A 32 -6.56 -11.14 4.73
N ASN A 33 -5.69 -10.78 5.68
CA ASN A 33 -4.97 -11.70 6.59
C ASN A 33 -4.20 -12.83 5.88
N GLU A 34 -3.58 -12.55 4.74
CA GLU A 34 -2.73 -13.50 4.01
C GLU A 34 -1.28 -13.57 4.52
N VAL A 35 -0.84 -12.56 5.29
CA VAL A 35 0.47 -12.54 5.97
C VAL A 35 0.23 -12.57 7.47
N ASP A 36 0.62 -13.67 8.11
CA ASP A 36 0.59 -13.79 9.57
C ASP A 36 1.97 -13.47 10.20
N GLY A 37 2.05 -13.49 11.54
CA GLY A 37 3.31 -13.19 12.25
C GLY A 37 4.45 -14.18 11.98
N LYS A 38 4.16 -15.42 11.55
CA LYS A 38 5.22 -16.38 11.17
C LYS A 38 5.78 -16.03 9.80
N ASP A 39 4.91 -15.63 8.89
CA ASP A 39 5.29 -15.14 7.56
C ASP A 39 6.14 -13.86 7.69
N ALA A 40 5.73 -12.92 8.54
CA ALA A 40 6.47 -11.69 8.80
C ALA A 40 7.88 -11.96 9.33
N LYS A 41 8.02 -12.83 10.33
CA LYS A 41 9.33 -13.23 10.86
C LYS A 41 10.22 -13.89 9.82
N THR A 42 9.63 -14.67 8.91
CA THR A 42 10.36 -15.30 7.81
C THR A 42 10.87 -14.24 6.84
N LEU A 43 10.02 -13.31 6.41
CA LEU A 43 10.38 -12.20 5.53
C LEU A 43 11.47 -11.31 6.14
N ILE A 44 11.35 -10.97 7.43
CA ILE A 44 12.36 -10.18 8.17
C ILE A 44 13.69 -10.93 8.23
N LYS A 45 13.66 -12.23 8.55
CA LYS A 45 14.87 -13.06 8.57
C LYS A 45 15.55 -13.13 7.20
N ASN A 46 14.76 -13.13 6.13
CA ASN A 46 15.24 -13.13 4.75
C ASN A 46 15.70 -11.73 4.28
N GLY A 47 15.64 -10.70 5.14
CA GLY A 47 16.18 -9.38 4.86
C GLY A 47 15.26 -8.46 4.05
N VAL A 48 13.94 -8.68 4.10
CA VAL A 48 12.99 -7.77 3.46
C VAL A 48 13.20 -6.33 3.95
N LYS A 49 13.19 -5.37 3.03
CA LYS A 49 13.42 -3.94 3.30
C LYS A 49 12.12 -3.16 3.33
N ALA A 50 11.14 -3.58 2.54
CA ALA A 50 9.85 -2.92 2.45
C ALA A 50 8.70 -3.92 2.30
N VAL A 51 7.57 -3.61 2.95
CA VAL A 51 6.31 -4.32 2.78
C VAL A 51 5.25 -3.29 2.41
N ALA A 52 4.53 -3.51 1.30
CA ALA A 52 3.50 -2.61 0.83
C ALA A 52 2.18 -3.36 0.65
N GLU A 53 1.18 -3.06 1.49
CA GLU A 53 -0.12 -3.72 1.43
C GLU A 53 -0.92 -3.25 0.20
N ALA A 54 -1.01 -4.08 -0.84
CA ALA A 54 -1.80 -3.78 -2.03
C ALA A 54 -3.26 -4.26 -1.91
N ALA A 55 -3.51 -5.32 -1.15
CA ALA A 55 -4.86 -5.76 -0.80
C ALA A 55 -5.43 -4.94 0.38
N ASN A 56 -6.70 -5.17 0.74
CA ASN A 56 -7.32 -4.54 1.91
C ASN A 56 -6.99 -5.31 3.18
N MET A 57 -6.10 -4.75 4.01
CA MET A 57 -5.60 -5.35 5.27
C MET A 57 -5.06 -6.79 5.11
N PRO A 58 -4.10 -7.04 4.18
CA PRO A 58 -3.53 -8.36 3.98
C PRO A 58 -2.65 -8.84 5.13
N CYS A 59 -2.06 -7.94 5.93
CA CYS A 59 -1.27 -8.33 7.08
C CYS A 59 -2.12 -8.40 8.34
N GLU A 60 -1.99 -9.48 9.11
CA GLU A 60 -2.51 -9.51 10.47
C GLU A 60 -1.79 -8.49 11.35
N GLN A 61 -2.44 -8.00 12.42
CA GLN A 61 -1.85 -6.99 13.30
C GLN A 61 -0.46 -7.41 13.84
N ALA A 62 -0.30 -8.68 14.21
CA ALA A 62 0.98 -9.20 14.68
C ALA A 62 2.09 -9.10 13.62
N ALA A 63 1.77 -9.31 12.34
CA ALA A 63 2.71 -9.14 11.24
C ALA A 63 3.09 -7.67 11.05
N VAL A 64 2.10 -6.76 11.13
CA VAL A 64 2.34 -5.31 11.05
C VAL A 64 3.28 -4.87 12.17
N ASP A 65 3.02 -5.29 13.41
CA ASP A 65 3.85 -4.97 14.57
C ASP A 65 5.28 -5.49 14.38
N ASP A 66 5.44 -6.76 13.96
CA ASP A 66 6.76 -7.36 13.67
C ASP A 66 7.54 -6.55 12.60
N PHE A 67 6.89 -6.09 11.52
CA PHE A 67 7.54 -5.27 10.49
C PHE A 67 7.95 -3.88 11.01
N VAL A 68 7.07 -3.20 11.74
CA VAL A 68 7.35 -1.87 12.28
C VAL A 68 8.47 -1.93 13.32
N ASP A 69 8.42 -2.89 14.23
CA ASP A 69 9.40 -3.04 15.31
C ASP A 69 10.79 -3.47 14.80
N SER A 70 10.84 -4.20 13.68
CA SER A 70 12.10 -4.58 13.03
C SER A 70 12.69 -3.48 12.13
N GLY A 71 12.01 -2.35 11.97
CA GLY A 71 12.47 -1.24 11.14
C GLY A 71 12.28 -1.45 9.64
N VAL A 72 11.47 -2.43 9.23
CA VAL A 72 11.06 -2.61 7.83
C VAL A 72 10.14 -1.46 7.42
N MET A 73 10.34 -0.91 6.22
CA MET A 73 9.45 0.12 5.69
C MET A 73 8.07 -0.47 5.41
N PHE A 74 7.08 -0.13 6.24
CA PHE A 74 5.73 -0.67 6.13
C PHE A 74 4.76 0.35 5.52
N GLY A 75 4.31 0.09 4.30
CA GLY A 75 3.30 0.87 3.58
C GLY A 75 1.88 0.33 3.83
N PRO A 76 1.00 1.07 4.53
CA PRO A 76 -0.34 0.58 4.87
C PRO A 76 -1.30 0.60 3.67
N ALA A 77 -2.27 -0.32 3.65
CA ALA A 77 -3.22 -0.50 2.55
C ALA A 77 -3.90 0.81 2.12
N LYS A 78 -4.38 1.58 3.11
CA LYS A 78 -5.09 2.85 2.90
C LYS A 78 -4.32 3.91 2.10
N ALA A 79 -2.99 3.79 2.02
CA ALA A 79 -2.13 4.66 1.22
C ALA A 79 -1.67 3.96 -0.07
N VAL A 80 -1.18 2.73 0.04
CA VAL A 80 -0.58 1.98 -1.08
C VAL A 80 -1.60 1.67 -2.18
N ASN A 81 -2.81 1.24 -1.81
CA ASN A 81 -3.83 0.81 -2.77
C ASN A 81 -4.83 1.91 -3.17
N ALA A 82 -4.65 3.13 -2.63
CA ALA A 82 -5.55 4.27 -2.86
C ALA A 82 -5.65 4.70 -4.32
N GLY A 83 -4.66 4.35 -5.15
CA GLY A 83 -4.66 4.65 -6.59
C GLY A 83 -5.90 4.15 -7.31
N GLY A 84 -6.47 3.00 -6.92
CA GLY A 84 -7.69 2.47 -7.53
C GLY A 84 -8.90 3.40 -7.33
N VAL A 85 -9.14 3.81 -6.08
CA VAL A 85 -10.21 4.77 -5.73
C VAL A 85 -9.92 6.14 -6.36
N GLY A 86 -8.66 6.55 -6.39
CA GLY A 86 -8.21 7.77 -7.05
C GLY A 86 -8.59 7.83 -8.53
N VAL A 87 -8.29 6.76 -9.28
CA VAL A 87 -8.66 6.65 -10.70
C VAL A 87 -10.17 6.63 -10.89
N SER A 88 -10.94 6.01 -10.00
CA SER A 88 -12.41 6.13 -10.05
C SER A 88 -12.90 7.57 -9.91
N GLY A 89 -12.27 8.39 -9.05
CA GLY A 89 -12.57 9.82 -8.97
C GLY A 89 -12.21 10.59 -10.24
N LEU A 90 -11.11 10.21 -10.90
CA LEU A 90 -10.73 10.76 -12.21
C LEU A 90 -11.74 10.37 -13.30
N GLU A 91 -12.24 9.13 -13.29
CA GLU A 91 -13.31 8.67 -14.19
C GLU A 91 -14.59 9.50 -14.01
N MET A 92 -15.02 9.76 -12.78
CA MET A 92 -16.16 10.65 -12.49
C MET A 92 -15.94 12.06 -13.05
N SER A 93 -14.71 12.58 -12.97
CA SER A 93 -14.34 13.90 -13.50
C SER A 93 -14.42 13.94 -15.03
N GLN A 94 -13.92 12.91 -15.72
CA GLN A 94 -14.04 12.77 -17.17
C GLN A 94 -15.51 12.76 -17.61
N ASN A 95 -16.33 11.96 -16.94
CA ASN A 95 -17.75 11.84 -17.23
C ASN A 95 -18.50 13.16 -17.03
N SER A 96 -18.21 13.90 -15.96
CA SER A 96 -18.81 15.20 -15.67
C SER A 96 -18.43 16.25 -16.72
N ALA A 97 -17.15 16.29 -17.13
CA ALA A 97 -16.62 17.23 -18.11
C ALA A 97 -16.88 16.81 -19.57
N ARG A 98 -17.33 15.57 -19.81
CA ARG A 98 -17.51 14.95 -21.14
C ARG A 98 -16.23 14.96 -21.97
N ILE A 99 -15.11 14.69 -21.32
CA ILE A 99 -13.80 14.58 -21.95
C ILE A 99 -13.28 13.15 -21.83
N ALA A 100 -12.27 12.81 -22.62
CA ALA A 100 -11.49 11.59 -22.47
C ALA A 100 -10.01 11.98 -22.45
N TRP A 101 -9.30 11.57 -21.41
CA TRP A 101 -7.85 11.72 -21.32
C TRP A 101 -7.15 10.58 -22.05
N SER A 102 -5.97 10.88 -22.58
CA SER A 102 -5.03 9.85 -23.03
C SER A 102 -4.48 9.05 -21.83
N GLU A 103 -3.95 7.85 -22.11
CA GLU A 103 -3.29 7.02 -21.10
C GLU A 103 -2.14 7.78 -20.40
N ASP A 104 -1.34 8.54 -21.15
CA ASP A 104 -0.23 9.33 -20.63
C ASP A 104 -0.70 10.44 -19.67
N GLU A 105 -1.82 11.09 -19.97
CA GLU A 105 -2.42 12.09 -19.09
C GLU A 105 -2.97 11.44 -17.82
N LEU A 106 -3.68 10.31 -17.96
CA LEU A 106 -4.22 9.57 -16.83
C LEU A 106 -3.10 9.05 -15.90
N ARG A 107 -2.00 8.54 -16.49
CA ARG A 107 -0.80 8.12 -15.76
C ARG A 107 -0.21 9.26 -14.94
N LYS A 108 -0.02 10.44 -15.54
CA LYS A 108 0.51 11.62 -14.82
C LYS A 108 -0.38 12.02 -13.66
N LEU A 109 -1.70 11.99 -13.85
CA LEU A 109 -2.65 12.30 -12.77
C LEU A 109 -2.56 11.28 -11.63
N LEU A 110 -2.45 9.98 -11.94
CA LEU A 110 -2.24 8.92 -10.96
C LEU A 110 -0.90 9.08 -10.21
N GLU A 111 0.20 9.28 -10.94
CA GLU A 111 1.53 9.46 -10.35
C GLU A 111 1.59 10.66 -9.42
N ASN A 112 1.01 11.79 -9.82
CA ASN A 112 0.92 12.98 -8.98
C ASN A 112 0.09 12.71 -7.71
N MET A 113 -1.05 12.03 -7.84
CA MET A 113 -1.89 11.69 -6.69
C MET A 113 -1.18 10.76 -5.71
N MET A 114 -0.51 9.72 -6.20
CA MET A 114 0.25 8.80 -5.36
C MET A 114 1.44 9.49 -4.69
N LYS A 115 2.08 10.45 -5.38
CA LYS A 115 3.11 11.30 -4.79
C LYS A 115 2.56 12.17 -3.67
N ASP A 116 1.41 12.83 -3.87
CA ASP A 116 0.77 13.65 -2.83
C ASP A 116 0.41 12.82 -1.59
N ILE A 117 -0.06 11.58 -1.78
CA ILE A 117 -0.33 10.63 -0.69
C ILE A 117 0.96 10.27 0.05
N HIS A 118 2.04 9.96 -0.68
CA HIS A 118 3.33 9.64 -0.10
C HIS A 118 3.90 10.82 0.69
N ASP A 119 3.93 12.01 0.10
CA ASP A 119 4.42 13.25 0.73
C ASP A 119 3.64 13.54 2.02
N SER A 120 2.32 13.33 2.01
CA SER A 120 1.48 13.46 3.22
C SER A 120 1.86 12.42 4.29
N CYS A 121 2.08 11.17 3.90
CA CYS A 121 2.50 10.13 4.85
C CYS A 121 3.87 10.45 5.46
N VAL A 122 4.79 10.99 4.68
CA VAL A 122 6.10 11.45 5.16
C VAL A 122 5.94 12.61 6.13
N GLN A 123 5.22 13.67 5.74
CA GLN A 123 5.02 14.86 6.56
C GLN A 123 4.42 14.52 7.94
N TYR A 124 3.40 13.66 8.00
CA TYR A 124 2.72 13.31 9.24
C TYR A 124 3.35 12.10 9.98
N GLY A 125 4.19 11.33 9.29
CA GLY A 125 4.87 10.16 9.83
C GLY A 125 6.33 10.42 10.24
N GLU A 126 6.89 11.57 9.88
CA GLU A 126 8.24 11.97 10.26
C GLU A 126 8.39 12.09 11.79
N SER A 127 9.50 11.55 12.30
CA SER A 127 9.87 11.68 13.71
C SER A 127 11.24 12.34 13.82
N LYS A 128 11.49 13.04 14.94
CA LYS A 128 12.76 13.77 15.14
C LYS A 128 14.00 12.86 15.29
N SER A 129 13.81 11.55 15.47
CA SER A 129 14.90 10.65 15.90
C SER A 129 14.81 9.25 15.30
N GLY A 130 13.99 9.03 14.27
CA GLY A 130 13.75 7.70 13.70
C GLY A 130 13.21 7.76 12.26
N PRO A 131 13.11 6.59 11.59
CA PRO A 131 12.56 6.52 10.24
C PRO A 131 11.10 6.98 10.20
N VAL A 132 10.63 7.30 9.00
CA VAL A 132 9.23 7.68 8.76
C VAL A 132 8.31 6.53 9.15
N ASN A 133 7.33 6.80 10.01
CA ASN A 133 6.26 5.86 10.32
C ASN A 133 5.08 6.10 9.37
N TYR A 134 5.09 5.41 8.23
CA TYR A 134 4.05 5.54 7.20
C TYR A 134 2.66 5.11 7.70
N LEU A 135 2.56 4.16 8.64
CA LEU A 135 1.28 3.75 9.22
C LEU A 135 0.63 4.90 10.01
N ALA A 136 1.41 5.55 10.89
CA ALA A 136 0.98 6.72 11.62
C ALA A 136 0.70 7.89 10.68
N GLY A 137 1.62 8.16 9.73
CA GLY A 137 1.49 9.23 8.75
C GLY A 137 0.20 9.13 7.93
N ALA A 138 -0.11 7.94 7.39
CA ALA A 138 -1.34 7.73 6.62
C ALA A 138 -2.61 7.93 7.46
N ASN A 139 -2.62 7.48 8.72
CA ASN A 139 -3.74 7.66 9.63
C ASN A 139 -3.98 9.14 9.97
N VAL A 140 -2.91 9.84 10.36
CA VAL A 140 -2.99 11.24 10.78
C VAL A 140 -3.34 12.13 9.58
N ALA A 141 -2.69 11.93 8.42
CA ALA A 141 -2.98 12.69 7.21
C ALA A 141 -4.46 12.57 6.79
N GLY A 142 -4.98 11.34 6.76
CA GLY A 142 -6.38 11.09 6.41
C GLY A 142 -7.34 11.74 7.41
N PHE A 143 -7.05 11.62 8.71
CA PHE A 143 -7.86 12.22 9.77
C PHE A 143 -7.88 13.75 9.69
N VAL A 144 -6.71 14.40 9.59
CA VAL A 144 -6.60 15.86 9.53
C VAL A 144 -7.39 16.40 8.34
N LYS A 145 -7.27 15.78 7.17
CA LYS A 145 -8.00 16.20 5.96
C LYS A 145 -9.52 16.17 6.16
N VAL A 146 -10.06 15.15 6.82
CA VAL A 146 -11.49 15.05 7.12
C VAL A 146 -11.89 16.05 8.21
N ALA A 147 -11.10 16.16 9.27
CA ALA A 147 -11.37 17.07 10.39
C ALA A 147 -11.39 18.54 9.94
N ASP A 148 -10.43 18.97 9.12
CA ASP A 148 -10.37 20.34 8.59
C ASP A 148 -11.57 20.65 7.69
N ALA A 149 -12.01 19.67 6.87
CA ALA A 149 -13.21 19.81 6.07
C ALA A 149 -14.46 19.95 6.98
N MET A 150 -14.60 19.10 7.99
CA MET A 150 -15.72 19.17 8.94
C MET A 150 -15.76 20.52 9.68
N LEU A 151 -14.61 21.03 10.13
CA LEU A 151 -14.52 22.34 10.78
C LEU A 151 -14.89 23.47 9.81
N SER A 152 -14.49 23.38 8.55
CA SER A 152 -14.78 24.39 7.53
C SER A 152 -16.26 24.44 7.12
N TYR A 153 -16.93 23.29 7.10
CA TYR A 153 -18.38 23.20 6.84
C TYR A 153 -19.24 23.61 8.06
N GLY A 154 -18.62 23.78 9.23
CA GLY A 154 -19.31 24.15 10.47
C GLY A 154 -20.13 23.01 11.06
N HIS A 155 -21.06 23.34 11.96
CA HIS A 155 -21.98 22.35 12.52
C HIS A 155 -23.07 22.03 11.49
N VAL A 156 -23.03 20.81 10.94
CA VAL A 156 -24.06 20.23 10.08
C VAL A 156 -24.93 19.25 10.86
#